data_AF-A0A1Q2Z0W3-F1
#
_entry.id   AF-A0A1Q2Z0W3-F1
#
_cell.length_a   1.000
_cell.length_b   1.000
_cell.length_c   1.000
_cell.angle_alpha   90.00
_cell.angle_beta   90.00
_cell.angle_gamma   90.00
#
_symmetry.space_group_name_H-M   'P 1'
#
loop_
_entity.id
_entity.type
_entity.pdbx_description
1 polymer ?
#
loop_
_entity_poly.entity_id
_entity_poly.type
_entity_poly.pdbx_seq_one_letter_code
_entity_poly.pdbx_strand_id
1 'polypeptide(L)' 'MQVGAYASESQARTAANQARSKIPANGVRVAVQPVMQGKTVLYRARVMGLSRDGAQNACEKLRSGRGACMTLSPDSQS' A
#
# COMPACT_ATOMS: atom_id res chain seq x y z
N MET A 1 -0.82 4.61 2.88
CA MET A 1 -1.88 3.68 2.39
C MET A 1 -1.32 2.27 2.25
N GLN A 2 -2.15 1.23 2.38
CA GLN A 2 -1.81 -0.17 2.10
C GLN A 2 -2.53 -0.64 0.84
N VAL A 3 -1.82 -1.30 -0.07
CA VAL A 3 -2.36 -1.72 -1.38
C VAL A 3 -2.57 -3.23 -1.49
N GLY A 4 -2.15 -3.98 -0.46
CA GLY A 4 -2.37 -5.42 -0.36
C GLY A 4 -1.45 -6.07 0.67
N ALA A 5 -1.65 -7.38 0.86
CA ALA A 5 -0.76 -8.26 1.62
C ALA A 5 -0.50 -9.51 0.79
N TYR A 6 0.76 -9.94 0.71
CA TYR A 6 1.21 -11.00 -0.20
C TYR A 6 2.02 -12.06 0.56
N ALA A 7 2.08 -13.28 0.03
CA ALA A 7 2.87 -14.35 0.63
C ALA A 7 4.40 -14.18 0.40
N SER A 8 4.81 -13.27 -0.49
CA SER A 8 6.23 -13.04 -0.80
C SER A 8 6.56 -11.55 -0.86
N GLU A 9 7.76 -11.19 -0.39
CA GLU A 9 8.24 -9.80 -0.39
C GLU A 9 8.30 -9.20 -1.80
N SER A 10 8.79 -9.98 -2.79
CA SER A 10 8.89 -9.53 -4.18
C SER A 10 7.52 -9.19 -4.78
N GLN A 11 6.49 -9.99 -4.50
CA GLN A 11 5.12 -9.72 -4.94
C GLN A 11 4.59 -8.43 -4.30
N ALA A 12 4.79 -8.27 -2.99
CA ALA A 12 4.40 -7.05 -2.28
C ALA A 12 5.10 -5.81 -2.82
N ARG A 13 6.40 -5.90 -3.11
CA ARG A 13 7.18 -4.79 -3.65
C ARG A 13 6.76 -4.43 -5.07
N THR A 14 6.47 -5.42 -5.90
CA THR A 14 5.99 -5.22 -7.27
C THR A 14 4.63 -4.51 -7.24
N ALA A 15 3.69 -5.00 -6.43
CA ALA A 15 2.38 -4.37 -6.29
C ALA A 15 2.45 -2.94 -5.74
N ALA A 16 3.31 -2.70 -4.73
CA ALA A 16 3.54 -1.35 -4.21
C ALA A 16 4.10 -0.40 -5.28
N ASN A 17 5.04 -0.87 -6.11
CA ASN A 17 5.60 -0.07 -7.21
C ASN A 17 4.56 0.22 -8.29
N GLN A 18 3.76 -0.78 -8.69
CA GLN A 18 2.67 -0.58 -9.64
C GLN A 18 1.66 0.44 -9.12
N ALA A 19 1.32 0.37 -7.83
CA ALA A 19 0.47 1.36 -7.20
C ALA A 19 1.10 2.75 -7.21
N ARG A 20 2.38 2.88 -6.82
CA ARG A 20 3.12 4.16 -6.87
C ARG A 20 3.09 4.77 -8.28
N SER A 21 3.30 3.97 -9.32
CA SER A 21 3.31 4.46 -10.71
C SER A 21 1.96 5.02 -11.18
N LYS A 22 0.86 4.64 -10.52
CA LYS A 22 -0.49 5.17 -10.82
C LYS A 22 -0.82 6.43 -10.03
N ILE A 23 0.05 6.87 -9.13
CA ILE A 23 -0.18 8.00 -8.24
C ILE A 23 0.63 9.19 -8.74
N PRO A 24 -0.03 10.27 -9.23
CA PRO A 24 0.64 11.46 -9.72
C PRO A 24 1.05 12.37 -8.53
N ALA A 25 1.91 11.87 -7.65
CA ALA A 25 2.44 12.64 -6.54
C ALA A 25 3.96 12.45 -6.41
N ASN A 26 4.64 13.57 -6.18
CA ASN A 26 6.10 13.60 -5.99
C ASN A 26 6.46 13.24 -4.55
N GLY A 27 7.61 12.59 -4.35
CA GLY A 27 8.11 12.22 -3.01
C GLY A 27 7.48 10.95 -2.41
N VAL A 28 6.63 10.26 -3.17
CA VAL A 28 5.97 9.02 -2.75
C VAL A 28 6.95 7.85 -2.75
N ARG A 29 6.96 7.06 -1.68
CA ARG A 29 7.84 5.90 -1.52
C ARG A 29 7.04 4.63 -1.28
N VAL A 30 7.60 3.51 -1.72
CA VAL A 30 7.06 2.18 -1.44
C VAL A 30 7.74 1.60 -0.21
N ALA A 31 6.97 0.86 0.59
CA ALA A 31 7.51 0.09 1.69
C ALA A 31 6.81 -1.27 1.76
N VAL A 32 7.58 -2.28 2.13
CA VAL A 32 7.06 -3.61 2.39
C VAL A 32 7.31 -3.90 3.86
N GLN A 33 6.25 -4.27 4.58
CA GLN A 33 6.36 -4.63 5.99
C GLN A 33 5.98 -6.11 6.16
N PRO A 34 6.90 -6.96 6.64
CA PRO A 34 6.55 -8.31 7.05
C PRO A 34 5.68 -8.26 8.30
N VAL A 35 4.62 -9.04 8.32
CA VAL A 35 3.70 -9.17 9.45
C VAL A 35 3.42 -10.66 9.65
N MET A 36 3.66 -11.15 10.86
CA MET A 36 3.24 -12.50 11.24
C MET A 36 1.71 -12.54 11.38
N GLN A 37 1.09 -13.50 10.71
CA GLN A 37 -0.32 -13.81 10.80
C GLN A 37 -0.47 -15.27 11.22
N GLY A 38 -0.53 -15.50 12.53
CA GLY A 38 -0.48 -16.85 13.10
C GLY A 38 0.89 -17.49 12.85
N LYS A 39 0.90 -18.57 12.04
CA LYS A 39 2.12 -19.31 11.68
C LYS A 39 2.73 -18.88 10.34
N THR A 40 2.09 -17.97 9.59
CA THR A 40 2.56 -17.53 8.29
C THR A 40 3.03 -16.08 8.34
N VAL A 41 3.98 -15.72 7.47
CA VAL A 41 4.42 -14.33 7.29
C VAL A 41 3.76 -13.79 6.03
N LEU A 42 3.06 -12.66 6.18
CA LEU A 42 2.57 -11.89 5.06
C LEU A 42 3.38 -10.60 4.89
N TYR A 43 3.57 -10.19 3.66
CA TYR A 43 4.28 -8.98 3.28
C TYR A 43 3.26 -7.94 2.87
N ARG A 44 3.04 -6.95 3.75
CA ARG A 44 2.12 -5.85 3.49
C ARG A 44 2.77 -4.83 2.58
N ALA A 45 2.16 -4.58 1.43
CA ALA A 45 2.59 -3.58 0.46
C ALA A 45 2.01 -2.22 0.84
N ARG A 46 2.87 -1.23 1.07
CA ARG A 46 2.48 0.12 1.47
C ARG A 46 3.07 1.17 0.55
N VAL A 47 2.32 2.25 0.41
CA VAL A 47 2.75 3.48 -0.26
C VAL A 47 2.67 4.62 0.75
N MET A 48 3.79 5.32 0.94
CA MET A 48 4.03 6.35 1.95
C MET A 48 4.43 7.67 1.30
N GLY A 49 4.34 8.77 2.04
CA GLY A 49 4.61 10.12 1.52
C GLY A 49 3.42 10.73 0.78
N LEU A 50 2.21 10.26 1.09
CA LEU A 50 0.96 10.80 0.54
C LEU A 50 0.22 11.58 1.62
N SER A 51 -0.30 12.76 1.27
CA SER A 51 -1.30 13.46 2.06
C SER A 51 -2.56 12.61 2.18
N ARG A 52 -3.39 12.86 3.20
CA ARG A 52 -4.65 12.14 3.43
C ARG A 52 -5.52 12.07 2.16
N ASP A 53 -5.70 13.22 1.50
CA ASP A 53 -6.44 13.35 0.25
C ASP A 53 -5.81 12.57 -0.90
N GLY A 54 -4.48 12.67 -1.04
CA GLY A 54 -3.72 11.93 -2.05
C GLY A 54 -3.79 10.42 -1.86
N ALA A 55 -3.78 9.96 -0.61
CA ALA A 55 -3.95 8.55 -0.27
C ALA A 55 -5.36 8.06 -0.59
N GLN A 56 -6.39 8.85 -0.30
CA GLN A 56 -7.79 8.50 -0.60
C GLN A 56 -8.04 8.43 -2.11
N ASN A 57 -7.68 9.47 -2.86
CA ASN A 57 -7.82 9.51 -4.32
C ASN A 57 -7.03 8.37 -5.00
N ALA A 58 -5.81 8.10 -4.54
CA ALA A 58 -5.02 6.96 -5.01
C ALA A 58 -5.72 5.63 -4.73
N CYS A 59 -6.35 5.49 -3.56
CA CYS A 59 -7.05 4.28 -3.16
C CYS A 59 -8.30 4.04 -4.01
N GLU A 60 -9.07 5.09 -4.28
CA GLU A 60 -10.22 5.04 -5.19
C GLU A 60 -9.80 4.61 -6.60
N LYS A 61 -8.72 5.19 -7.15
CA LYS A 61 -8.17 4.79 -8.44
C LYS A 61 -7.72 3.32 -8.49
N LEU A 62 -7.15 2.81 -7.40
CA LEU A 62 -6.71 1.41 -7.31
C LEU A 62 -7.87 0.43 -7.12
N ARG A 63 -8.91 0.84 -6.40
CA ARG A 63 -10.11 0.04 -6.14
C ARG A 63 -10.90 -0.25 -7.41
N SER A 64 -10.95 0.69 -8.36
CA SER A 64 -11.54 0.49 -9.69
C SER A 64 -10.85 -0.61 -10.53
N GLY A 65 -9.63 -1.02 -10.16
CA GLY A 65 -8.83 -2.00 -10.89
C GLY A 65 -8.81 -3.42 -10.31
N ARG A 66 -9.73 -3.80 -9.41
CA ARG A 66 -9.74 -5.06 -8.62
C ARG A 66 -8.70 -5.16 -7.48
N GLY A 67 -8.03 -4.07 -7.13
CA GLY A 67 -7.06 -4.05 -6.02
C GLY A 67 -7.72 -3.74 -4.66
N ALA A 68 -7.37 -4.51 -3.62
CA ALA A 68 -7.76 -4.21 -2.24
C ALA A 68 -6.86 -3.09 -1.68
N CYS A 69 -7.26 -1.84 -1.89
CA CYS A 69 -6.60 -0.70 -1.24
C CYS A 69 -7.30 -0.34 0.08
N MET A 70 -6.51 -0.20 1.14
CA MET A 70 -6.92 0.34 2.44
C MET A 70 -6.16 1.63 2.72
N THR A 71 -6.88 2.72 2.84
CA THR A 71 -6.36 4.02 3.28
C THR A 71 -6.07 3.94 4.78
N LEU A 72 -4.84 3.56 5.14
CA LEU A 72 -4.35 3.73 6.51
C LEU A 72 -4.17 5.22 6.76
N SER A 73 -5.03 5.81 7.59
CA SER A 73 -4.82 7.16 8.12
C SER A 73 -3.54 7.16 8.96
N PRO A 74 -2.68 8.21 8.87
CA PRO A 74 -1.49 8.31 9.71
C PRO A 74 -1.80 8.36 11.21
N ASP A 75 -3.07 8.63 11.58
CA ASP A 75 -3.57 8.75 12.95
C ASP A 75 -3.85 7.39 13.65
N SER A 76 -3.95 6.29 12.90
CA SER A 76 -4.27 4.96 13.46
C SER A 76 -3.04 4.19 14.00
N GLN A 77 -1.94 4.88 14.28
CA GLN A 77 -0.75 4.34 14.97
C GLN A 77 -0.55 4.94 16.38
N SER A 78 -1.63 5.44 16.99
CA SER A 78 -1.63 5.96 18.36
C SER A 78 -1.93 4.86 19.37
#